data_AF-A0A9W3C8F8-F1
#
_entry.id   AF-A0A9W3C8F8-F1
#
_cell.length_a   1.000
_cell.length_b   1.000
_cell.length_c   1.000
_cell.angle_alpha   90.00
_cell.angle_beta   90.00
_cell.angle_gamma   90.00
#
_symmetry.space_group_name_H-M   'P 1'
#
loop_
_entity.id
_entity.type
_entity.pdbx_description
1 polymer ?
#
loop_
_entity_poly.entity_id
_entity_poly.type
_entity_poly.pdbx_seq_one_letter_code
_entity_poly.pdbx_strand_id
1 'polypeptide(L)'
;MSSGKTEPKTVGSMHHVIIKNNMLILQESCVDSSASLVVYTPVDLPALNMAMSGQDTSYIPILPSGFAVLPDGNRNNQLAEIKAEGRGSGGSLITVGFQIMVSSLQSGKLNMESNETVNNLISSTVHHIKTAMSCPSTA
;
A
#
# COMPACT_ATOMS: atom_id res chain seq x y z
N MET A 1 8.94 33.91 -26.38
CA MET A 1 9.57 32.76 -25.71
C MET A 1 8.46 31.94 -25.07
N SER A 2 8.12 30.80 -25.66
CA SER A 2 7.04 29.93 -25.20
C SER A 2 7.55 29.10 -24.03
N SER A 3 7.00 29.31 -22.83
CA SER A 3 7.32 28.50 -21.66
C SER A 3 6.58 27.18 -21.79
N GLY A 4 7.29 26.13 -22.21
CA GLY A 4 6.76 24.78 -22.32
C GLY A 4 6.34 24.25 -20.95
N LYS A 5 5.05 24.05 -20.76
CA LYS A 5 4.45 23.44 -19.57
C LYS A 5 4.75 21.94 -19.62
N THR A 6 5.68 21.46 -18.80
CA THR A 6 5.91 20.02 -18.61
C THR A 6 4.73 19.44 -17.83
N GLU A 7 3.79 18.80 -18.53
CA GLU A 7 2.84 17.88 -17.90
C GLU A 7 3.60 16.60 -17.49
N PRO A 8 3.64 16.21 -16.21
CA PRO A 8 4.08 14.88 -15.83
C PRO A 8 2.99 13.88 -16.28
N LYS A 9 3.20 13.26 -17.44
CA LYS A 9 2.43 12.10 -17.90
C LYS A 9 3.17 10.85 -17.51
N THR A 10 2.57 10.05 -16.61
CA THR A 10 2.35 8.60 -16.75
C THR A 10 1.55 8.13 -15.52
N VAL A 11 0.22 8.13 -15.61
CA VAL A 11 -0.63 7.40 -14.65
C VAL A 11 -0.83 6.00 -15.22
N GLY A 12 0.07 5.09 -14.88
CA GLY A 12 -0.10 3.67 -15.17
C GLY A 12 -1.05 3.05 -14.16
N SER A 13 -2.36 3.20 -14.35
CA SER A 13 -3.35 2.52 -13.50
C SER A 13 -3.42 1.05 -13.91
N MET A 14 -2.91 0.16 -13.06
CA MET A 14 -2.97 -1.29 -13.28
C MET A 14 -4.09 -1.87 -12.42
N HIS A 15 -5.25 -2.08 -13.04
CA HIS A 15 -6.39 -2.74 -12.39
C HIS A 15 -6.13 -4.25 -12.35
N HIS A 16 -5.76 -4.76 -11.17
CA HIS A 16 -5.62 -6.20 -10.93
C HIS A 16 -6.77 -6.66 -10.05
N VAL A 17 -7.51 -7.68 -10.52
CA VAL A 17 -8.67 -8.24 -9.82
C VAL A 17 -8.33 -9.66 -9.42
N ILE A 18 -8.30 -9.93 -8.11
CA ILE A 18 -8.04 -11.27 -7.57
C ILE A 18 -9.32 -11.78 -6.91
N ILE A 19 -9.70 -13.02 -7.23
CA ILE A 19 -10.83 -13.70 -6.57
C ILE A 19 -10.26 -14.78 -5.65
N LYS A 20 -10.62 -14.72 -4.36
CA LYS A 20 -10.23 -15.72 -3.36
C LYS A 20 -11.33 -15.86 -2.31
N ASN A 21 -11.74 -17.08 -1.99
CA ASN A 21 -12.74 -17.38 -0.95
C ASN A 21 -14.05 -16.56 -1.07
N ASN A 22 -14.63 -16.45 -2.28
CA ASN A 22 -15.82 -15.63 -2.54
C ASN A 22 -15.66 -14.11 -2.27
N MET A 23 -14.41 -13.64 -2.11
CA MET A 23 -14.08 -12.23 -2.05
C MET A 23 -13.34 -11.81 -3.32
N LEU A 24 -13.63 -10.60 -3.77
CA LEU A 24 -12.91 -9.87 -4.79
C LEU A 24 -11.94 -8.90 -4.11
N ILE A 25 -10.68 -8.87 -4.54
CA ILE A 25 -9.78 -7.77 -4.20
C ILE A 25 -9.86 -6.75 -5.32
N LEU A 26 -10.40 -5.57 -5.01
CA LEU A 26 -10.30 -4.39 -5.87
C LEU A 26 -8.99 -3.69 -5.56
N GLN A 27 -8.11 -3.59 -6.54
CA GLN A 27 -6.81 -2.94 -6.39
C GLN A 27 -6.63 -1.84 -7.42
N GLU A 28 -6.14 -0.70 -6.94
CA GLU A 28 -5.67 0.40 -7.75
C GLU A 28 -4.22 0.71 -7.37
N SER A 29 -3.40 1.02 -8.38
CA SER A 29 -2.05 1.51 -8.18
C SER A 29 -1.84 2.80 -8.95
N CYS A 30 -1.04 3.68 -8.36
CA CYS A 30 -0.63 4.93 -8.98
C CYS A 30 0.86 5.12 -8.75
N VAL A 31 1.55 5.68 -9.72
CA VAL A 31 2.98 6.03 -9.61
C VAL A 31 3.16 7.42 -10.19
N ASP A 32 3.84 8.29 -9.47
CA ASP A 32 4.29 9.59 -9.97
C ASP A 32 5.77 9.84 -9.61
N SER A 33 6.27 11.06 -9.83
CA SER A 33 7.65 11.43 -9.54
C SER A 33 8.03 11.44 -8.05
N SER A 34 7.03 11.38 -7.16
CA SER A 34 7.16 11.52 -5.72
C SER A 34 6.96 10.19 -5.00
N ALA A 35 6.04 9.34 -5.47
CA ALA A 35 5.70 8.09 -4.81
C ALA A 35 5.09 7.04 -5.74
N SER A 36 5.18 5.78 -5.30
CA SER A 36 4.39 4.67 -5.82
C SER A 36 3.38 4.22 -4.75
N LEU A 37 2.10 4.18 -5.09
CA LEU A 37 1.00 3.82 -4.20
C LEU A 37 0.29 2.56 -4.71
N VAL A 38 -0.05 1.67 -3.79
CA VAL A 38 -0.99 0.56 -4.02
C VAL A 38 -2.07 0.64 -2.95
N VAL A 39 -3.33 0.75 -3.36
CA VAL A 39 -4.51 0.67 -2.49
C VAL A 39 -5.38 -0.48 -2.95
N TYR A 40 -5.85 -1.28 -2.02
CA TYR A 40 -6.75 -2.38 -2.30
C TYR A 40 -7.83 -2.50 -1.24
N THR A 41 -8.99 -3.03 -1.60
CA THR A 41 -10.04 -3.38 -0.65
C THR A 41 -10.59 -4.76 -0.99
N PRO A 42 -10.71 -5.66 0.01
CA PRO A 42 -11.51 -6.86 -0.15
C PRO A 42 -13.00 -6.47 -0.20
N VAL A 43 -13.76 -7.13 -1.07
CA VAL A 43 -15.20 -6.95 -1.25
C VAL A 43 -15.85 -8.31 -1.45
N ASP A 44 -16.91 -8.62 -0.72
CA ASP A 44 -17.64 -9.88 -0.90
C ASP A 44 -18.37 -9.89 -2.25
N LEU A 45 -18.32 -11.01 -2.97
CA LEU A 45 -19.01 -11.13 -4.27
C LEU A 45 -20.53 -10.84 -4.20
N PRO A 46 -21.26 -11.31 -3.17
CA PRO A 46 -22.67 -10.95 -2.99
C PRO A 46 -22.88 -9.45 -2.78
N ALA A 47 -22.00 -8.82 -2.01
CA ALA A 47 -22.04 -7.38 -1.77
C ALA A 47 -21.83 -6.58 -3.06
N LEU A 48 -20.89 -7.03 -3.89
CA LEU A 48 -20.65 -6.45 -5.21
C LEU A 48 -21.84 -6.62 -6.16
N ASN A 49 -22.47 -7.80 -6.17
CA ASN A 49 -23.65 -8.06 -6.99
C ASN A 49 -24.84 -7.17 -6.59
N MET A 50 -25.04 -6.91 -5.29
CA MET A 50 -26.04 -5.95 -4.81
C MET A 50 -25.72 -4.52 -5.30
N ALA A 51 -24.45 -4.13 -5.27
CA ALA A 51 -24.04 -2.83 -5.81
C ALA A 51 -24.32 -2.73 -7.32
N MET A 52 -24.01 -3.78 -8.09
CA MET A 52 -24.22 -3.82 -9.55
C MET A 52 -25.70 -3.88 -9.95
N SER A 53 -26.56 -4.44 -9.10
CA SER A 53 -28.02 -4.44 -9.31
C SER A 53 -28.69 -3.14 -8.86
N GLY A 54 -27.93 -2.17 -8.33
CA GLY A 54 -28.45 -0.90 -7.83
C GLY A 54 -29.24 -1.02 -6.53
N GLN A 55 -29.00 -2.08 -5.75
CA GLN A 55 -29.58 -2.24 -4.42
C GLN A 55 -28.87 -1.38 -3.38
N ASP A 56 -29.42 -1.30 -2.17
CA ASP A 56 -28.82 -0.55 -1.06
C ASP A 56 -27.53 -1.22 -0.57
N THR A 57 -26.44 -0.45 -0.59
CA THR A 57 -25.10 -0.88 -0.15
C THR A 57 -24.63 -0.17 1.12
N SER A 58 -25.49 0.60 1.81
CA SER A 58 -25.07 1.42 2.96
C SER A 58 -24.50 0.61 4.13
N TYR A 59 -24.86 -0.67 4.22
CA TYR A 59 -24.44 -1.58 5.30
C TYR A 59 -23.19 -2.41 4.96
N ILE A 60 -22.67 -2.31 3.74
CA ILE A 60 -21.53 -3.09 3.28
C ILE A 60 -20.24 -2.37 3.68
N PRO A 61 -19.43 -2.91 4.60
CA PRO A 61 -18.18 -2.28 4.97
C PRO A 61 -17.15 -2.44 3.84
N ILE A 62 -16.61 -1.32 3.38
CA ILE A 62 -15.42 -1.29 2.51
C ILE A 62 -14.25 -0.91 3.39
N LEU A 63 -13.18 -1.72 3.36
CA LEU A 63 -12.02 -1.58 4.24
C LEU A 63 -10.74 -1.49 3.43
N PRO A 64 -10.45 -0.30 2.85
CA PRO A 64 -9.22 -0.09 2.09
C PRO A 64 -7.98 -0.30 2.96
N SER A 65 -6.98 -0.94 2.38
CA SER A 65 -5.64 -1.10 2.92
C SER A 65 -4.64 -0.88 1.79
N GLY A 66 -3.38 -0.62 2.11
CA GLY A 66 -2.41 -0.33 1.07
C GLY A 66 -1.07 0.14 1.60
N PHE A 67 -0.19 0.52 0.69
CA PHE A 67 1.10 1.08 1.02
C PHE A 67 1.58 2.07 -0.03
N ALA A 68 2.37 3.04 0.41
CA ALA A 68 3.10 3.99 -0.41
C ALA A 68 4.61 3.75 -0.25
N VAL A 69 5.34 3.83 -1.36
CA VAL A 69 6.81 3.77 -1.43
C VAL A 69 7.30 5.12 -1.92
N LEU A 70 8.10 5.79 -1.11
CA LEU A 70 8.70 7.09 -1.40
C LEU A 70 10.23 6.93 -1.44
N PRO A 71 10.94 7.66 -2.32
CA PRO A 71 12.40 7.73 -2.25
C PRO A 71 12.81 8.40 -0.91
N ASP A 72 13.95 8.01 -0.32
CA ASP A 72 14.35 8.54 1.01
C ASP A 72 14.73 10.05 1.02
N GLY A 73 14.63 10.72 -0.13
CA GLY A 73 14.86 12.15 -0.25
C GLY A 73 16.32 12.57 -0.36
N ASN A 74 17.29 11.63 -0.31
CA ASN A 74 18.70 11.94 -0.45
C ASN A 74 19.09 12.31 -1.90
N ARG A 75 18.72 13.53 -2.32
CA ARG A 75 19.12 14.15 -3.60
C ARG A 75 20.41 14.97 -3.50
N ASN A 76 21.11 14.92 -2.38
CA ASN A 76 22.40 15.58 -2.15
C ASN A 76 23.45 14.46 -1.97
N ASN A 77 24.38 14.23 -2.90
CA ASN A 77 25.45 15.17 -3.20
C ASN A 77 25.76 15.22 -4.71
N GLN A 78 25.21 16.22 -5.41
CA GLN A 78 25.85 16.77 -6.61
C GLN A 78 26.93 17.83 -6.27
N LEU A 79 27.37 17.89 -5.00
CA LEU A 79 28.53 18.69 -4.60
C LEU A 79 29.34 17.95 -3.52
N ALA A 80 29.90 16.81 -3.89
CA ALA A 80 31.05 16.25 -3.20
C ALA A 80 31.86 15.42 -4.19
N GLU A 81 32.54 16.13 -5.10
CA GLU A 81 33.81 15.65 -5.64
C GLU A 81 34.83 15.57 -4.49
N ILE A 82 34.62 14.68 -3.52
CA ILE A 82 35.67 14.19 -2.66
C ILE A 82 35.46 12.69 -2.54
N LYS A 83 36.36 11.99 -3.22
CA LYS A 83 36.60 10.56 -3.16
C LYS A 83 36.36 10.02 -1.74
N ALA A 84 35.27 9.30 -1.57
CA ALA A 84 35.13 8.32 -0.51
C ALA A 84 34.48 7.09 -1.15
N GLU A 85 35.24 6.00 -1.20
CA GLU A 85 34.76 4.68 -1.56
C GLU A 85 33.71 4.25 -0.54
N GLY A 86 32.45 4.60 -0.83
CA GLY A 86 31.33 4.34 0.07
C GLY A 86 30.06 4.50 -0.71
N ARG A 87 29.54 3.38 -1.22
CA ARG A 87 28.26 3.27 -1.93
C ARG A 87 27.20 4.15 -1.25
N GLY A 88 26.79 5.24 -1.91
CA GLY A 88 25.61 5.99 -1.53
C GLY A 88 24.38 5.11 -1.69
N SER A 89 24.02 4.38 -0.64
CA SER A 89 22.84 3.53 -0.59
C SER A 89 21.60 4.42 -0.44
N GLY A 90 21.05 4.91 -1.55
CA GLY A 90 19.73 5.54 -1.54
C GLY A 90 18.67 4.51 -1.11
N GLY A 91 17.89 4.83 -0.08
CA GLY A 91 16.81 3.99 0.43
C GLY A 91 15.42 4.36 -0.08
N SER A 92 14.40 3.74 0.49
CA SER A 92 13.00 4.11 0.29
C SER A 92 12.25 4.05 1.61
N LEU A 93 11.36 5.02 1.82
CA LEU A 93 10.42 5.03 2.93
C LEU A 93 9.13 4.33 2.49
N ILE A 94 8.70 3.34 3.27
CA ILE A 94 7.44 2.63 3.02
C ILE A 94 6.45 3.00 4.12
N THR A 95 5.30 3.53 3.72
CA THR A 95 4.16 3.79 4.61
C THR A 95 3.08 2.76 4.31
N VAL A 96 2.63 2.03 5.32
CA VAL A 96 1.56 1.02 5.18
C VAL A 96 0.35 1.46 6.00
N GLY A 97 -0.84 1.36 5.42
CA GLY A 97 -2.11 1.67 6.07
C GLY A 97 -3.06 0.48 6.01
N PHE A 98 -3.71 0.18 7.14
CA PHE A 98 -4.73 -0.86 7.24
C PHE A 98 -6.00 -0.28 7.82
N GLN A 99 -7.12 -0.57 7.18
CA GLN A 99 -8.43 -0.41 7.78
C GLN A 99 -8.97 -1.79 8.14
N ILE A 100 -9.19 -2.04 9.44
CA ILE A 100 -9.62 -3.34 9.95
C ILE A 100 -10.87 -3.11 10.79
N MET A 101 -11.97 -3.77 10.42
CA MET A 101 -13.19 -3.78 11.22
C MET A 101 -13.12 -4.93 12.22
N VAL A 102 -13.18 -4.61 13.51
CA VAL A 102 -13.27 -5.61 14.59
C VAL A 102 -14.71 -5.67 15.04
N SER A 103 -15.37 -6.83 14.93
CA SER A 103 -16.74 -7.01 15.38
C SER A 103 -16.80 -6.97 16.91
N SER A 104 -17.39 -5.91 17.46
CA SER A 104 -17.49 -5.70 18.90
C SER A 104 -18.74 -6.36 19.47
N LEU A 105 -18.68 -7.66 19.77
CA LEU A 105 -19.57 -8.23 20.82
C LEU A 105 -19.04 -7.92 22.24
N GLN A 106 -17.81 -7.41 22.36
CA GLN A 106 -17.23 -6.92 23.62
C GLN A 106 -16.44 -5.62 23.35
N SER A 107 -17.17 -4.53 23.13
CA SER A 107 -16.59 -3.18 23.09
C SER A 107 -16.10 -2.80 24.49
N GLY A 108 -14.81 -2.99 24.78
CA GLY A 108 -14.24 -2.55 26.05
C GLY A 108 -12.79 -2.97 26.32
N LYS A 109 -12.26 -3.96 25.61
CA LYS A 109 -10.85 -4.37 25.78
C LYS A 109 -10.35 -4.99 24.48
N LEU A 110 -9.49 -4.30 23.74
CA LEU A 110 -8.66 -4.96 22.75
C LEU A 110 -7.84 -5.99 23.53
N ASN A 111 -8.22 -7.26 23.42
CA ASN A 111 -7.59 -8.33 24.18
C ASN A 111 -6.14 -8.51 23.69
N MET A 112 -5.29 -9.16 24.50
CA MET A 112 -3.88 -9.37 24.15
C MET A 112 -3.73 -10.12 22.80
N GLU A 113 -4.69 -10.99 22.45
CA GLU A 113 -4.73 -11.75 21.19
C GLU A 113 -4.93 -10.86 19.96
N SER A 114 -5.73 -9.80 20.06
CA SER A 114 -5.95 -8.83 18.98
C SER A 114 -4.69 -8.00 18.71
N ASN A 115 -3.93 -7.66 19.75
CA ASN A 115 -2.65 -6.99 19.61
C ASN A 115 -1.60 -7.89 18.93
N GLU A 116 -1.56 -9.17 19.31
CA GLU A 116 -0.70 -10.17 18.67
C GLU A 116 -1.05 -10.35 17.18
N THR A 117 -2.34 -10.40 16.85
CA THR A 117 -2.83 -10.51 15.47
C THR A 117 -2.41 -9.31 14.62
N VAL A 118 -2.54 -8.08 15.15
CA VAL A 118 -2.10 -6.86 14.46
C VAL A 118 -0.59 -6.86 14.27
N ASN A 119 0.19 -7.23 15.29
CA ASN A 119 1.65 -7.31 15.21
C ASN A 119 2.10 -8.33 14.15
N ASN A 120 1.44 -9.50 14.12
CA ASN A 120 1.71 -10.53 13.12
C ASN A 120 1.35 -10.07 11.70
N LEU A 121 0.24 -9.34 11.54
CA LEU A 121 -0.17 -8.77 10.25
C LEU A 121 0.86 -7.74 9.74
N ILE A 122 1.28 -6.81 10.60
CA ILE A 122 2.31 -5.80 10.26
C ILE A 122 3.61 -6.50 9.89
N SER A 123 4.07 -7.44 10.72
CA SER A 123 5.32 -8.18 10.50
C SER A 123 5.31 -8.98 9.20
N SER A 124 4.22 -9.70 8.94
CA SER A 124 4.02 -10.46 7.70
C SER A 124 3.98 -9.53 6.48
N THR A 125 3.31 -8.38 6.57
CA THR A 125 3.25 -7.40 5.47
C THR A 125 4.63 -6.84 5.14
N VAL A 126 5.38 -6.42 6.17
CA VAL A 126 6.77 -5.94 5.99
C VAL A 126 7.63 -7.04 5.35
N HIS A 127 7.49 -8.28 5.80
CA HIS A 127 8.22 -9.42 5.24
C HIS A 127 7.86 -9.66 3.76
N HIS A 128 6.57 -9.65 3.41
CA HIS A 128 6.12 -9.83 2.02
C HIS A 128 6.60 -8.70 1.11
N ILE A 129 6.55 -7.45 1.57
CA ILE A 129 7.08 -6.30 0.82
C ILE A 129 8.59 -6.47 0.59
N LYS A 130 9.36 -6.77 1.65
CA LYS A 130 10.81 -7.01 1.53
C LYS A 130 11.13 -8.13 0.55
N THR A 131 10.39 -9.24 0.62
CA THR A 131 10.55 -10.39 -0.27
C THR A 131 10.23 -10.03 -1.73
N ALA A 132 9.11 -9.34 -1.96
CA ALA A 132 8.70 -8.92 -3.29
C ALA A 132 9.71 -7.96 -3.95
N MET A 133 10.38 -7.13 -3.15
CA MET A 133 11.41 -6.20 -3.62
C MET A 133 12.81 -6.83 -3.74
N SER A 134 12.96 -8.14 -3.49
CA SER A 134 14.26 -8.85 -3.55
C SER A 134 15.34 -8.22 -2.67
N CYS A 135 14.98 -7.61 -1.53
CA CYS A 135 15.96 -7.19 -0.53
C CYS A 135 16.38 -8.41 0.31
N PRO A 136 17.58 -8.97 0.15
CA PRO A 136 18.06 -9.97 1.09
C PRO A 136 18.18 -9.31 2.47
N SER A 137 17.70 -9.98 3.52
CA SER A 137 18.00 -9.59 4.89
C SER A 137 19.52 -9.61 5.04
N THR A 138 20.14 -8.43 5.14
CA THR A 138 21.54 -8.34 5.56
C THR A 138 21.59 -8.82 7.00
N ALA A 139 22.19 -9.99 7.19
CA ALA A 139 22.60 -10.50 8.48
C ALA A 139 23.60 -9.56 9.15
#